data_AF-A0A4Z0GK14-F1
#
_entry.id   AF-A0A4Z0GK14-F1
#
_cell.length_a   1.000
_cell.length_b   1.000
_cell.length_c   1.000
_cell.angle_alpha   90.00
_cell.angle_beta   90.00
_cell.angle_gamma   90.00
#
_symmetry.space_group_name_H-M   'P 1'
#
loop_
_entity.id
_entity.type
_entity.pdbx_description
1 polymer ?
#
loop_
_entity_poly.entity_id
_entity_poly.type
_entity_poly.pdbx_seq_one_letter_code
_entity_poly.pdbx_strand_id
1 'polypeptide(L)' 'MVLSGYNRKTLSKATGLSRNTISTIISGQQNPSYRAMNLLFETLRLSPEEATEIFFNRNLRNMQDEEAG' A
#
# COMPACT_ATOMS: atom_id res chain seq x y z
N MET A 1 -4.00 -12.69 -5.63
CA MET A 1 -3.35 -11.61 -4.87
C MET A 1 -1.87 -11.92 -4.70
N VAL A 2 -1.01 -11.20 -5.43
CA VAL A 2 0.46 -11.32 -5.47
C VAL A 2 1.13 -10.95 -4.12
N LEU A 3 0.37 -10.38 -3.18
CA LEU A 3 0.88 -9.88 -1.90
C LEU A 3 1.16 -10.95 -0.82
N SER A 4 0.72 -12.20 -0.98
CA SER A 4 0.82 -13.24 0.07
C SER A 4 2.25 -13.73 0.35
N GLY A 5 3.22 -13.41 -0.51
CA GLY A 5 4.62 -13.86 -0.39
C GLY A 5 5.61 -12.85 0.22
N TYR A 6 5.23 -11.58 0.40
CA TYR A 6 6.20 -10.56 0.81
C TYR A 6 6.45 -10.54 2.31
N ASN A 7 7.67 -10.92 2.71
CA ASN A 7 8.11 -10.82 4.08
C ASN A 7 8.27 -9.35 4.48
N ARG A 8 7.35 -8.84 5.30
CA ARG A 8 7.34 -7.44 5.80
C ARG A 8 8.65 -7.02 6.47
N LYS A 9 9.41 -7.96 7.06
CA LYS A 9 10.77 -7.66 7.58
C LYS A 9 11.74 -7.32 6.44
N THR A 10 11.68 -8.05 5.35
CA THR A 10 12.53 -7.80 4.17
C THR A 10 12.19 -6.46 3.54
N LEU A 11 10.91 -6.14 3.39
CA LEU A 11 10.48 -4.83 2.89
C LEU A 11 10.91 -3.69 3.81
N SER A 12 10.81 -3.87 5.13
CA SER A 12 11.28 -2.88 6.10
C SER A 12 12.78 -2.63 5.98
N LYS A 13 13.58 -3.68 5.78
CA LYS A 13 15.03 -3.56 5.60
C LYS A 13 15.41 -2.94 4.25
N ALA A 14 14.67 -3.25 3.18
CA ALA A 14 14.93 -2.74 1.84
C ALA A 14 14.50 -1.28 1.65
N THR A 15 13.32 -0.92 2.18
CA THR A 15 12.75 0.43 2.03
C THR A 15 13.16 1.38 3.15
N GLY A 16 13.66 0.86 4.27
CA GLY A 16 13.87 1.64 5.49
C GLY A 16 12.57 2.07 6.19
N LEU A 17 11.40 1.64 5.70
CA LEU A 17 10.11 1.94 6.31
C LEU A 17 9.84 1.01 7.49
N SER A 18 9.10 1.52 8.48
CA SER A 18 8.62 0.71 9.59
C SER A 18 7.66 -0.37 9.11
N ARG A 19 7.74 -1.56 9.71
CA ARG A 19 6.79 -2.66 9.45
C ARG A 19 5.34 -2.22 9.59
N ASN A 20 5.06 -1.32 10.54
CA ASN A 20 3.73 -0.77 10.74
C ASN A 20 3.26 0.06 9.53
N THR A 21 4.10 0.98 9.05
CA THR A 21 3.85 1.78 7.84
C THR A 21 3.64 0.91 6.61
N ILE A 22 4.46 -0.12 6.42
CA ILE A 22 4.28 -1.06 5.31
C ILE A 22 2.95 -1.80 5.44
N SER A 23 2.57 -2.21 6.67
CA SER A 23 1.30 -2.88 6.91
C SER A 23 0.11 -1.96 6.64
N THR A 24 0.12 -0.71 7.11
CA THR A 24 -0.99 0.22 6.90
C THR A 24 -1.15 0.62 5.44
N ILE A 25 -0.05 0.74 4.69
CA ILE A 25 -0.07 1.01 3.24
C ILE A 25 -0.60 -0.19 2.45
N ILE A 26 -0.04 -1.38 2.67
CA ILE A 26 -0.47 -2.60 1.94
C ILE A 26 -1.93 -2.95 2.28
N SER A 27 -2.37 -2.67 3.51
CA SER A 27 -3.75 -2.85 3.94
C SER A 27 -4.69 -1.71 3.49
N GLY A 28 -4.19 -0.69 2.79
CA GLY A 28 -4.99 0.45 2.32
C GLY A 28 -5.60 1.31 3.45
N GLN A 29 -5.11 1.18 4.69
CA GLN A 29 -5.61 1.92 5.84
C GLN A 29 -5.08 3.36 5.89
N GLN A 30 -3.96 3.62 5.23
CA GLN A 30 -3.32 4.92 5.22
C GLN A 30 -2.83 5.25 3.81
N ASN A 31 -3.07 6.49 3.39
CA ASN A 31 -2.50 6.98 2.15
C ASN A 31 -0.97 7.12 2.32
N PRO A 32 -0.14 6.39 1.53
CA PRO A 32 1.31 6.50 1.61
C PRO A 32 1.79 7.89 1.21
N SER A 33 2.88 8.35 1.81
CA SER A 33 3.63 9.50 1.27
C SER A 33 4.27 9.13 -0.07
N TYR A 34 4.46 10.10 -0.97
CA TYR A 34 5.10 9.88 -2.27
C TYR A 34 6.41 9.08 -2.18
N ARG A 35 7.25 9.40 -1.18
CA ARG A 35 8.49 8.66 -0.91
C ARG A 35 8.26 7.19 -0.58
N ALA A 36 7.29 6.88 0.28
CA ALA A 36 6.97 5.51 0.66
C ALA A 36 6.37 4.73 -0.51
N MET A 37 5.55 5.40 -1.32
CA MET A 37 4.98 4.86 -2.55
C MET A 37 6.08 4.46 -3.54
N ASN A 38 7.02 5.36 -3.82
CA ASN A 38 8.11 5.08 -4.76
C ASN A 38 9.03 3.96 -4.26
N LEU A 39 9.37 3.98 -2.97
CA LEU A 39 10.19 2.92 -2.36
C LEU A 39 9.52 1.54 -2.46
N LEU A 40 8.22 1.46 -2.18
CA LEU A 40 7.46 0.22 -2.30
C LEU A 40 7.32 -0.20 -3.76
N PHE A 41 7.02 0.73 -4.67
CA PHE A 41 6.93 0.49 -6.10
C PHE A 41 8.22 -0.13 -6.67
N GLU A 42 9.37 0.48 -6.39
CA GLU A 42 10.68 0.00 -6.85
C GLU A 42 11.07 -1.33 -6.19
N THR A 43 10.87 -1.46 -4.87
CA THR A 43 11.29 -2.66 -4.12
C THR A 43 10.46 -3.89 -4.50
N LEU A 44 9.15 -3.70 -4.68
CA LEU A 44 8.23 -4.77 -5.06
C LEU A 44 8.18 -4.96 -6.58
N ARG A 45 8.84 -4.08 -7.35
CA ARG A 45 8.83 -4.06 -8.83
C ARG A 45 7.40 -4.16 -9.37
N LEU A 46 6.48 -3.42 -8.76
CA LEU A 46 5.06 -3.46 -9.08
C LEU A 46 4.83 -2.93 -10.49
N SER A 47 3.85 -3.49 -11.19
CA SER A 47 3.28 -2.82 -12.36
C SER A 47 2.49 -1.58 -11.92
N PRO A 48 2.26 -0.61 -12.83
CA PRO A 48 1.38 0.52 -12.55
C PRO A 48 -0.03 0.10 -12.11
N GLU A 49 -0.58 -0.99 -12.66
CA GLU A 49 -1.88 -1.51 -12.22
C GLU A 49 -1.82 -2.05 -10.79
N GLU A 50 -0.81 -2.88 -10.47
CA GLU A 50 -0.64 -3.43 -9.12
C GLU A 50 -0.39 -2.33 -8.09
N ALA A 51 0.41 -1.32 -8.45
CA ALA A 51 0.65 -0.16 -7.62
C ALA A 51 -0.63 0.62 -7.36
N THR A 52 -1.48 0.77 -8.38
CA THR A 52 -2.78 1.43 -8.25
C THR A 52 -3.69 0.61 -7.34
N GLU A 53 -3.74 -0.71 -7.50
CA GLU A 53 -4.49 -1.61 -6.62
C GLU A 53 -3.96 -1.67 -5.18
N ILE A 54 -2.72 -1.28 -4.90
CA ILE A 54 -2.15 -1.30 -3.55
C ILE A 54 -2.28 0.07 -2.89
N PHE A 55 -1.86 1.12 -3.59
CA PHE A 55 -1.81 2.48 -3.05
C PHE A 55 -3.14 3.22 -3.17
N PHE A 56 -3.96 2.87 -4.16
CA PHE A 56 -5.24 3.51 -4.46
C PHE A 56 -6.42 2.54 -4.32
N ASN A 57 -6.24 1.37 -3.66
CA ASN A 57 -7.37 0.49 -3.40
C ASN A 57 -8.41 1.22 -2.56
N ARG A 58 -9.62 1.30 -3.12
CA ARG A 58 -10.76 2.09 -2.66
C ARG A 58 -11.44 1.55 -1.40
N ASN A 59 -10.70 1.05 -0.41
CA ASN A 59 -11.27 0.87 0.93
C ASN A 59 -11.21 2.15 1.79
N LEU A 60 -10.80 3.26 1.19
CA LEU A 60 -10.99 4.61 1.75
C LEU A 60 -12.40 5.18 1.50
N ARG A 61 -13.41 4.36 1.17
CA ARG A 61 -14.75 4.85 0.82
C ARG A 61 -15.94 4.08 1.39
N ASN A 62 -15.79 3.49 2.58
CA ASN A 62 -16.93 2.93 3.34
C ASN A 62 -17.31 3.72 4.61
N MET A 63 -16.99 5.02 4.68
CA MET A 63 -17.58 5.92 5.69
C MET A 63 -17.90 7.31 5.12
N GLN A 64 -18.36 7.40 3.88
CA GLN A 64 -18.93 8.63 3.33
C GLN A 64 -19.70 8.43 2.01
N ASP A 65 -20.48 7.35 1.91
CA ASP A 65 -21.52 7.22 0.89
C ASP A 65 -22.68 6.39 1.49
N GLU A 66 -23.22 6.89 2.61
CA GLU A 66 -24.62 6.64 3.03
C GLU A 66 -25.50 7.88 2.74
N GLU A 67 -25.04 8.81 1.88
CA GLU A 67 -25.78 10.02 1.51
C GLU A 67 -25.53 10.36 0.04
N ALA A 68 -26.21 9.64 -0.86
CA ALA A 68 -26.74 10.20 -2.11
C ALA A 68 -27.67 9.15 -2.75
N GLY A 69 -28.95 9.27 -2.41
CA GLY A 69 -30.03 8.75 -3.24
C GLY A 69 -30.24 9.57 -4.52
#